data_AF-A0A4P9ZG14-F1
#
_entry.id   AF-A0A4P9ZG14-F1
#
_cell.length_a   1.000
_cell.length_b   1.000
_cell.length_c   1.000
_cell.angle_alpha   90.00
_cell.angle_beta   90.00
_cell.angle_gamma   90.00
#
_symmetry.space_group_name_H-M   'P 1'
#
loop_
_entity.id
_entity.type
_entity.pdbx_description
1 polymer ?
#
loop_
_entity_poly.entity_id
_entity_poly.type
_entity_poly.pdbx_seq_one_letter_code
_entity_poly.pdbx_strand_id
1 'polypeptide(L)'
;MLLVVLLLLCVYAWAIPINQKPILKLSVKTHERALITSMLLDAYSEAYSLNSEAFTNYITNFNSLALQYTANEYCVESSAIRYYIKSFSIDHKDYAASQCALNLNSHFSSIILPEHDFHTVVHGIADPLTEELDAKIRLYILDLPNFDFDFEQFGDLNYGLECYSGYSELMQVMYKEKVLTVNLQVLVTVPDQCTFSALNPEFDTTYDKITHTIQIPMSGEFYCQTGPSVTCTMSMANTRNSRYQLFE
;
A
#
# COMPACT_ATOMS: atom_id res chain seq x y z
N MET A 1 -15.67 -46.61 -18.20
CA MET A 1 -14.62 -46.28 -17.20
C MET A 1 -13.55 -45.33 -17.77
N LEU A 2 -13.91 -44.42 -18.70
CA LEU A 2 -12.98 -43.46 -19.32
C LEU A 2 -13.38 -41.99 -19.10
N LEU A 3 -14.59 -41.73 -18.59
CA LEU A 3 -15.18 -40.39 -18.48
C LEU A 3 -14.87 -39.68 -17.16
N VAL A 4 -14.46 -40.41 -16.12
CA VAL A 4 -14.22 -39.85 -14.77
C VAL A 4 -12.79 -39.33 -14.60
N VAL A 5 -11.86 -39.76 -15.47
CA VAL A 5 -10.45 -39.31 -15.41
C VAL A 5 -10.25 -37.94 -16.06
N LEU A 6 -11.16 -37.50 -16.94
CA LEU A 6 -11.03 -36.23 -17.66
C LEU A 6 -11.49 -34.99 -16.85
N LEU A 7 -12.23 -35.18 -15.76
CA LEU A 7 -12.76 -34.08 -14.92
C LEU A 7 -11.82 -33.67 -13.78
N LEU A 8 -10.68 -34.35 -13.62
CA LEU A 8 -9.67 -34.05 -12.59
C LEU A 8 -8.51 -33.18 -13.09
N LEU A 9 -8.57 -32.68 -14.34
CA LEU A 9 -7.46 -31.95 -14.98
C LEU A 9 -7.64 -30.43 -15.13
N CYS A 10 -8.75 -29.82 -14.68
CA CYS A 10 -9.01 -28.39 -14.92
C CYS A 10 -9.25 -27.55 -13.66
N VAL A 11 -8.36 -27.68 -12.66
CA VAL A 11 -8.12 -26.59 -11.69
C VAL A 11 -6.62 -26.45 -11.49
N TYR A 12 -5.87 -26.28 -12.59
CA TYR A 12 -4.61 -25.55 -12.49
C TYR A 12 -4.98 -24.09 -12.31
N ALA A 13 -5.11 -23.66 -11.05
CA ALA A 13 -4.94 -22.25 -10.74
C ALA A 13 -3.59 -21.85 -11.32
N TRP A 14 -3.59 -20.91 -12.26
CA TRP A 14 -2.39 -20.33 -12.82
C TRP A 14 -1.73 -19.49 -11.73
N ALA A 15 -1.07 -20.14 -10.78
CA ALA A 15 -0.10 -19.48 -9.92
C ALA A 15 1.09 -19.19 -10.83
N ILE A 16 1.10 -17.98 -11.39
CA ILE A 16 2.22 -17.48 -12.18
C ILE A 16 3.45 -17.60 -11.28
N PRO A 17 4.49 -18.33 -11.68
CA PRO A 17 5.69 -18.47 -10.86
C PRO A 17 6.34 -17.09 -10.77
N ILE A 18 6.11 -16.39 -9.66
CA ILE A 18 6.77 -15.13 -9.37
C ILE A 18 8.26 -15.46 -9.26
N ASN A 19 9.06 -14.80 -10.10
CA ASN A 19 10.49 -14.98 -10.16
C ASN A 19 11.07 -14.67 -8.78
N GLN A 20 11.77 -15.62 -8.16
CA GLN A 20 12.37 -15.47 -6.83
C GLN A 20 13.59 -14.52 -6.81
N LYS A 21 13.69 -13.61 -7.77
CA LYS A 21 14.74 -12.58 -7.81
C LYS A 21 14.27 -11.36 -7.01
N PRO A 22 15.18 -10.72 -6.25
CA PRO A 22 14.83 -9.50 -5.56
C PRO A 22 14.54 -8.39 -6.58
N ILE A 23 13.46 -7.64 -6.37
CA ILE A 23 13.11 -6.46 -7.18
C ILE A 23 13.98 -5.25 -6.83
N LEU A 24 14.46 -5.20 -5.58
CA LEU A 24 15.34 -4.15 -5.09
C LEU A 24 16.30 -4.70 -4.04
N LYS A 25 17.56 -4.22 -4.08
CA LYS A 25 18.58 -4.53 -3.09
C LYS A 25 19.17 -3.22 -2.55
N LEU A 26 18.98 -2.99 -1.26
CA LEU A 26 19.55 -1.86 -0.54
C LEU A 26 20.82 -2.29 0.19
N SER A 27 21.82 -1.41 0.14
CA SER A 27 23.08 -1.52 0.89
C SER A 27 23.72 -0.15 0.93
N VAL A 28 24.75 0.03 1.77
CA VAL A 28 25.51 1.30 1.83
C VAL A 28 26.16 1.66 0.48
N LYS A 29 26.36 0.67 -0.41
CA LYS A 29 26.88 0.89 -1.76
C LYS A 29 25.86 1.53 -2.71
N THR A 30 24.57 1.37 -2.43
CA THR A 30 23.48 1.84 -3.29
C THR A 30 22.67 2.96 -2.66
N HIS A 31 22.66 3.08 -1.34
CA HIS A 31 21.81 3.99 -0.58
C HIS A 31 22.58 4.64 0.57
N GLU A 32 22.04 5.73 1.10
CA GLU A 32 22.63 6.43 2.24
C GLU A 32 22.77 5.51 3.46
N ARG A 33 23.92 5.64 4.14
CA ARG A 33 24.24 4.84 5.33
C ARG A 33 23.17 5.00 6.42
N ALA A 34 22.66 6.20 6.62
CA ALA A 34 21.63 6.49 7.63
C ALA A 34 20.34 5.67 7.42
N LEU A 35 19.90 5.54 6.17
CA LEU A 35 18.73 4.71 5.83
C LEU A 35 18.99 3.24 6.16
N ILE A 36 20.13 2.69 5.73
CA ILE A 36 20.49 1.29 5.98
C ILE A 36 20.61 1.02 7.48
N THR A 37 21.26 1.91 8.23
CA THR A 37 21.37 1.83 9.68
C THR A 37 19.99 1.80 10.35
N SER A 38 19.07 2.69 9.94
CA SER A 38 17.70 2.73 10.47
C SER A 38 16.97 1.41 10.20
N MET A 39 17.02 0.92 8.96
CA MET A 39 16.34 -0.32 8.57
C MET A 39 16.91 -1.55 9.29
N LEU A 40 18.22 -1.59 9.53
CA LEU A 40 18.84 -2.66 10.33
C LEU A 40 18.41 -2.59 11.79
N LEU A 41 18.33 -1.39 12.37
CA LEU A 41 17.85 -1.21 13.74
C LEU A 41 16.41 -1.71 13.89
N ASP A 42 15.54 -1.35 12.94
CA ASP A 42 14.15 -1.82 12.90
C ASP A 42 14.08 -3.35 12.79
N ALA A 43 14.89 -3.95 11.91
CA ALA A 43 14.96 -5.39 11.75
C ALA A 43 15.40 -6.10 13.05
N TYR A 44 16.43 -5.59 13.73
CA TYR A 44 16.86 -6.13 15.02
C TYR A 44 15.76 -5.99 16.10
N SER A 45 15.07 -4.84 16.14
CA SER A 45 13.97 -4.58 17.07
C SER A 45 12.81 -5.55 16.85
N GLU A 46 12.41 -5.76 15.60
CA GLU A 46 11.32 -6.68 15.27
C GLU A 46 11.69 -8.13 15.57
N ALA A 47 12.88 -8.57 15.16
CA ALA A 47 13.39 -9.92 15.44
C ALA A 47 13.43 -10.24 16.94
N TYR A 48 13.73 -9.24 17.78
CA TYR A 48 13.65 -9.33 19.23
C TYR A 48 12.21 -9.39 19.76
N SER A 49 11.30 -8.58 19.20
CA SER A 49 9.92 -8.42 19.69
C SER A 49 8.98 -9.61 19.44
N LEU A 50 9.27 -10.47 18.45
CA LEU A 50 8.37 -11.54 18.01
C LEU A 50 8.09 -12.63 19.06
N ASN A 51 8.84 -12.69 20.17
CA ASN A 51 8.76 -13.76 21.17
C ASN A 51 8.47 -13.27 22.62
N SER A 52 7.49 -12.37 22.79
CA SER A 52 7.23 -11.65 24.06
C SER A 52 6.88 -12.53 25.29
N GLU A 53 6.44 -13.77 25.14
CA GLU A 53 6.03 -14.61 26.29
C GLU A 53 7.05 -15.69 26.70
N ALA A 54 7.98 -16.10 25.83
CA ALA A 54 8.90 -17.22 26.10
C ALA A 54 10.29 -16.80 26.63
N PHE A 55 10.68 -15.53 26.48
CA PHE A 55 12.06 -15.09 26.66
C PHE A 55 12.21 -13.74 27.38
N THR A 56 11.39 -13.50 28.41
CA THR A 56 11.49 -12.30 29.27
C THR A 56 12.87 -12.13 29.92
N ASN A 57 13.72 -13.16 29.88
CA ASN A 57 15.07 -13.19 30.44
C ASN A 57 16.22 -13.10 29.41
N TYR A 58 15.96 -13.11 28.10
CA TYR A 58 17.06 -13.39 27.17
C TYR A 58 18.04 -12.23 27.05
N ILE A 59 17.61 -10.96 27.02
CA ILE A 59 18.55 -9.83 26.96
C ILE A 59 17.98 -8.57 27.62
N THR A 60 18.49 -8.21 28.80
CA THR A 60 18.22 -6.91 29.47
C THR A 60 18.81 -5.70 28.71
N ASN A 61 19.69 -5.98 27.76
CA ASN A 61 20.55 -5.03 27.05
C ASN A 61 20.29 -4.96 25.52
N PHE A 62 19.09 -5.31 25.02
CA PHE A 62 18.77 -5.32 23.57
C PHE A 62 19.22 -4.03 22.88
N ASN A 63 18.83 -2.88 23.45
CA ASN A 63 19.19 -1.57 22.91
C ASN A 63 20.70 -1.40 22.76
N SER A 64 21.51 -1.93 23.69
CA SER A 64 22.96 -1.83 23.59
C SER A 64 23.55 -2.68 22.46
N LEU A 65 23.01 -3.88 22.22
CA LEU A 65 23.50 -4.79 21.17
C LEU A 65 23.07 -4.31 19.79
N ALA A 66 21.80 -3.94 19.63
CA ALA A 66 21.29 -3.41 18.37
C ALA A 66 22.02 -2.11 17.98
N LEU A 67 22.24 -1.20 18.95
CA LEU A 67 23.05 0.00 18.72
C LEU A 67 24.52 -0.33 18.43
N GLN A 68 25.11 -1.32 19.10
CA GLN A 68 26.49 -1.74 18.82
C GLN A 68 26.65 -2.26 17.39
N TYR A 69 25.74 -3.10 16.90
CA TYR A 69 25.79 -3.63 15.54
C TYR A 69 25.49 -2.57 14.49
N THR A 70 24.52 -1.70 14.75
CA THR A 70 24.15 -0.61 13.82
C THR A 70 25.15 0.56 13.83
N ALA A 71 25.98 0.69 14.85
CA ALA A 71 27.12 1.62 14.89
C ALA A 71 28.41 1.01 14.31
N ASN A 72 28.51 -0.31 14.19
CA ASN A 72 29.68 -0.99 13.65
C ASN A 72 29.69 -0.91 12.11
N GLU A 73 30.72 -0.28 11.56
CA GLU A 73 30.89 -0.07 10.12
C GLU A 73 30.87 -1.38 9.33
N TYR A 74 31.53 -2.44 9.82
CA TYR A 74 31.57 -3.73 9.15
C TYR A 74 30.17 -4.36 9.04
N CYS A 75 29.39 -4.30 10.12
CA CYS A 75 28.02 -4.81 10.14
C CYS A 75 27.16 -4.08 9.11
N VAL A 76 27.20 -2.75 9.09
CA VAL A 76 26.35 -1.94 8.21
C VAL A 76 26.75 -2.07 6.74
N GLU A 77 28.05 -2.05 6.43
CA GLU A 77 28.54 -2.13 5.05
C GLU A 77 28.40 -3.51 4.40
N SER A 78 28.50 -4.57 5.20
CA SER A 78 28.39 -5.95 4.73
C SER A 78 26.95 -6.45 4.71
N SER A 79 26.01 -5.69 5.27
CA SER A 79 24.59 -6.04 5.27
C SER A 79 23.89 -5.68 3.96
N ALA A 80 22.81 -6.41 3.68
CA ALA A 80 21.96 -6.14 2.52
C ALA A 80 20.49 -6.40 2.86
N ILE A 81 19.63 -5.51 2.39
CA ILE A 81 18.18 -5.62 2.52
C ILE A 81 17.61 -5.85 1.14
N ARG A 82 16.81 -6.91 0.97
CA ARG A 82 16.27 -7.33 -0.32
C ARG A 82 14.76 -7.40 -0.29
N TYR A 83 14.13 -6.81 -1.30
CA TYR A 83 12.68 -6.86 -1.48
C TYR A 83 12.33 -7.87 -2.55
N TYR A 84 11.33 -8.71 -2.27
CA TYR A 84 10.79 -9.72 -3.18
C TYR A 84 9.28 -9.53 -3.28
N ILE A 85 8.72 -9.64 -4.48
CA ILE A 85 7.27 -9.72 -4.62
C ILE A 85 6.82 -11.10 -4.17
N LYS A 86 5.89 -11.19 -3.22
CA LYS A 86 5.28 -12.45 -2.78
C LYS A 86 3.97 -12.71 -3.49
N SER A 87 3.16 -11.67 -3.60
CA SER A 87 1.87 -11.71 -4.28
C SER A 87 1.46 -10.29 -4.65
N PHE A 88 0.48 -10.20 -5.54
CA PHE A 88 -0.21 -8.96 -5.80
C PHE A 88 -1.68 -9.27 -6.12
N SER A 89 -2.53 -8.30 -5.84
CA SER A 89 -3.96 -8.32 -6.15
C SER A 89 -4.36 -7.00 -6.78
N ILE A 90 -5.48 -7.04 -7.50
CA ILE A 90 -6.12 -5.84 -7.99
C ILE A 90 -7.34 -5.62 -7.13
N ASP A 91 -7.35 -4.49 -6.46
CA ASP A 91 -8.40 -4.08 -5.56
C ASP A 91 -9.06 -2.80 -6.08
N HIS A 92 -10.26 -2.53 -5.60
CA HIS A 92 -10.92 -1.25 -5.83
C HIS A 92 -11.04 -0.50 -4.52
N LYS A 93 -10.87 0.81 -4.59
CA LYS A 93 -11.04 1.70 -3.46
C LYS A 93 -11.94 2.85 -3.84
N ASP A 94 -12.87 3.17 -2.95
CA ASP A 94 -13.77 4.29 -3.13
C ASP A 94 -13.37 5.41 -2.18
N TYR A 95 -13.27 6.62 -2.73
CA TYR A 95 -12.96 7.82 -1.98
C TYR A 95 -14.01 8.89 -2.22
N ALA A 96 -14.31 9.68 -1.19
CA ALA A 96 -15.18 10.84 -1.33
C ALA A 96 -14.44 11.94 -2.09
N ALA A 97 -14.84 12.18 -3.34
CA ALA A 97 -14.24 13.17 -4.23
C ALA A 97 -14.98 14.51 -4.24
N SER A 98 -16.00 14.67 -3.41
CA SER A 98 -16.63 15.95 -3.12
C SER A 98 -17.16 16.00 -1.68
N GLN A 99 -17.61 17.18 -1.28
CA GLN A 99 -18.45 17.33 -0.09
C GLN A 99 -19.76 16.55 -0.26
N CYS A 100 -20.32 16.10 0.87
CA CYS A 100 -21.66 15.54 0.94
C CYS A 100 -22.68 16.69 0.97
N ALA A 101 -23.57 16.76 -0.02
CA ALA A 101 -24.58 17.82 -0.11
C ALA A 101 -25.99 17.24 0.05
N LEU A 102 -26.88 18.09 0.58
CA LEU A 102 -28.32 17.85 0.67
C LEU A 102 -29.04 18.99 -0.04
N ASN A 103 -29.79 18.68 -1.09
CA ASN A 103 -30.58 19.70 -1.77
C ASN A 103 -31.92 19.89 -1.03
N LEU A 104 -32.11 21.05 -0.41
CA LEU A 104 -33.36 21.42 0.25
C LEU A 104 -34.26 22.30 -0.64
N ASN A 105 -33.82 22.62 -1.86
CA ASN A 105 -34.60 23.40 -2.81
C ASN A 105 -35.54 22.48 -3.59
N SER A 106 -36.83 22.79 -3.56
CA SER A 106 -37.89 22.01 -4.23
C SER A 106 -38.04 22.34 -5.72
N HIS A 107 -37.43 23.44 -6.18
CA HIS A 107 -37.60 23.99 -7.52
C HIS A 107 -36.40 23.78 -8.43
N PHE A 108 -35.19 23.67 -7.87
CA PHE A 108 -33.95 23.54 -8.62
C PHE A 108 -33.13 22.33 -8.17
N SER A 109 -32.44 21.70 -9.12
CA SER A 109 -31.44 20.67 -8.83
C SER A 109 -30.14 21.32 -8.36
N SER A 110 -29.52 20.72 -7.35
CA SER A 110 -28.13 21.03 -7.00
C SER A 110 -27.19 20.33 -7.97
N ILE A 111 -26.07 20.99 -8.31
CA ILE A 111 -25.00 20.38 -9.11
C ILE A 111 -23.78 20.23 -8.20
N ILE A 112 -23.26 19.01 -8.11
CA ILE A 112 -22.07 18.68 -7.35
C ILE A 112 -20.99 18.20 -8.32
N LEU A 113 -19.80 18.75 -8.16
CA LEU A 113 -18.64 18.48 -9.00
C LEU A 113 -17.52 17.81 -8.18
N PRO A 114 -16.63 17.03 -8.80
CA PRO A 114 -15.41 16.57 -8.17
C PRO A 114 -14.55 17.75 -7.69
N GLU A 115 -13.87 17.59 -6.55
CA GLU A 115 -12.85 18.54 -6.08
C GLU A 115 -11.63 18.54 -7.02
N HIS A 116 -11.11 19.72 -7.34
CA HIS A 116 -9.90 19.85 -8.17
C HIS A 116 -8.69 19.19 -7.50
N ASP A 117 -7.83 18.58 -8.32
CA ASP A 117 -6.58 17.92 -7.90
C ASP A 117 -6.77 16.87 -6.79
N PHE A 118 -7.98 16.28 -6.69
CA PHE A 118 -8.34 15.30 -5.69
C PHE A 118 -7.32 14.16 -5.52
N HIS A 119 -6.74 13.69 -6.62
CA HIS A 119 -5.73 12.63 -6.62
C HIS A 119 -4.49 12.98 -5.78
N THR A 120 -4.08 14.26 -5.72
CA THR A 120 -2.94 14.69 -4.89
C THR A 120 -3.23 14.55 -3.40
N VAL A 121 -4.49 14.77 -3.00
CA VAL A 121 -4.94 14.63 -1.61
C VAL A 121 -5.00 13.16 -1.20
N VAL A 122 -5.39 12.27 -2.12
CA VAL A 122 -5.53 10.83 -1.85
C VAL A 122 -4.18 10.12 -1.74
N HIS A 123 -3.23 10.43 -2.62
CA HIS A 123 -1.95 9.71 -2.68
C HIS A 123 -0.81 10.38 -1.93
N GLY A 124 -0.92 11.68 -1.63
CA GLY A 124 0.11 12.42 -0.89
C GLY A 124 1.47 12.42 -1.60
N ILE A 125 2.51 12.77 -0.84
CA ILE A 125 3.91 12.69 -1.29
C ILE A 125 4.51 11.40 -0.74
N ALA A 126 4.94 10.52 -1.63
CA ALA A 126 5.64 9.30 -1.25
C ALA A 126 7.09 9.63 -0.84
N ASP A 127 7.65 8.84 0.08
CA ASP A 127 9.07 8.93 0.38
C ASP A 127 9.91 8.32 -0.77
N PRO A 128 11.20 8.70 -0.91
CA PRO A 128 12.03 8.27 -2.03
C PRO A 128 12.18 6.75 -2.18
N LEU A 129 12.17 5.99 -1.07
CA LEU A 129 12.29 4.53 -1.15
C LEU A 129 10.98 3.92 -1.66
N THR A 130 9.84 4.44 -1.23
CA THR A 130 8.52 4.04 -1.76
C THR A 130 8.41 4.35 -3.26
N GLU A 131 8.87 5.52 -3.71
CA GLU A 131 8.90 5.86 -5.15
C GLU A 131 9.80 4.90 -5.96
N GLU A 132 10.98 4.56 -5.44
CA GLU A 132 11.87 3.61 -6.12
C GLU A 132 11.23 2.21 -6.19
N LEU A 133 10.64 1.75 -5.09
CA LEU A 133 9.95 0.46 -5.04
C LEU A 133 8.75 0.43 -6.01
N ASP A 134 7.94 1.48 -6.05
CA ASP A 134 6.84 1.64 -7.01
C ASP A 134 7.35 1.49 -8.45
N ALA A 135 8.42 2.21 -8.82
CA ALA A 135 9.02 2.12 -10.15
C ALA A 135 9.55 0.71 -10.47
N LYS A 136 10.22 0.05 -9.51
CA LYS A 136 10.71 -1.34 -9.69
C LYS A 136 9.57 -2.34 -9.84
N ILE A 137 8.49 -2.18 -9.08
CA ILE A 137 7.31 -3.04 -9.17
C ILE A 137 6.63 -2.87 -10.51
N ARG A 138 6.41 -1.63 -10.97
CA ARG A 138 5.80 -1.38 -12.29
C ARG A 138 6.60 -2.06 -13.39
N LEU A 139 7.92 -1.89 -13.40
CA LEU A 139 8.81 -2.56 -14.37
C LEU A 139 8.70 -4.08 -14.28
N TYR A 140 8.66 -4.65 -13.08
CA TYR A 140 8.51 -6.09 -12.88
C TYR A 140 7.18 -6.61 -13.43
N ILE A 141 6.07 -5.91 -13.14
CA ILE A 141 4.72 -6.33 -13.54
C ILE A 141 4.52 -6.21 -15.06
N LEU A 142 5.05 -5.15 -15.69
CA LEU A 142 5.00 -4.97 -17.14
C LEU A 142 5.80 -6.03 -17.91
N ASP A 143 6.80 -6.66 -17.28
CA ASP A 143 7.59 -7.75 -17.87
C ASP A 143 6.91 -9.13 -17.75
N LEU A 144 5.82 -9.25 -16.97
CA LEU A 144 5.12 -10.52 -16.80
C LEU A 144 4.36 -10.92 -18.09
N PRO A 145 4.46 -12.18 -18.54
CA PRO A 145 3.69 -12.64 -19.69
C PRO A 145 2.19 -12.66 -19.37
N ASN A 146 1.37 -12.19 -20.33
CA ASN A 146 -0.10 -12.05 -20.22
C ASN A 146 -0.59 -10.99 -19.21
N PHE A 147 0.24 -10.01 -18.82
CA PHE A 147 -0.18 -8.84 -18.08
C PHE A 147 -0.42 -7.66 -19.02
N ASP A 148 -1.69 -7.31 -19.23
CA ASP A 148 -2.14 -6.18 -20.06
C ASP A 148 -2.88 -5.18 -19.17
N PHE A 149 -2.10 -4.41 -18.40
CA PHE A 149 -2.62 -3.27 -17.67
C PHE A 149 -1.77 -2.06 -17.94
N ASP A 150 -2.43 -1.00 -18.39
CA ASP A 150 -1.85 0.33 -18.41
C ASP A 150 -1.95 0.95 -17.02
N PHE A 151 -0.86 1.56 -16.59
CA PHE A 151 -0.86 2.49 -15.48
C PHE A 151 -1.20 3.86 -16.05
N GLU A 152 -2.47 4.26 -15.96
CA GLU A 152 -2.94 5.54 -16.48
C GLU A 152 -2.41 6.71 -15.65
N GLN A 153 -2.30 7.86 -16.31
CA GLN A 153 -1.99 9.13 -15.67
C GLN A 153 -3.32 9.78 -15.24
N PHE A 154 -3.47 10.09 -13.96
CA PHE A 154 -4.66 10.75 -13.39
C PHE A 154 -4.96 12.16 -13.94
N GLY A 155 -4.18 12.63 -14.93
CA GLY A 155 -4.42 13.90 -15.62
C GLY A 155 -5.70 13.92 -16.46
N ASP A 156 -6.22 12.75 -16.86
CA ASP A 156 -7.40 12.62 -17.72
C ASP A 156 -8.71 12.35 -16.95
N LEU A 157 -8.70 12.47 -15.61
CA LEU A 157 -9.91 12.31 -14.81
C LEU A 157 -10.98 13.35 -15.22
N ASN A 158 -12.24 12.91 -15.34
CA ASN A 158 -13.35 13.77 -15.75
C ASN A 158 -13.80 14.73 -14.64
N TYR A 159 -13.01 15.77 -14.39
CA TYR A 159 -13.35 16.86 -13.45
C TYR A 159 -14.60 17.66 -13.86
N GLY A 160 -15.10 17.47 -15.09
CA GLY A 160 -16.36 18.03 -15.58
C GLY A 160 -17.59 17.17 -15.29
N LEU A 161 -17.48 16.08 -14.51
CA LEU A 161 -18.64 15.30 -14.11
C LEU A 161 -19.61 16.15 -13.28
N GLU A 162 -20.87 16.22 -13.72
CA GLU A 162 -21.94 16.93 -13.02
C GLU A 162 -22.92 15.94 -12.39
N CYS A 163 -23.00 15.93 -11.06
CA CYS A 163 -23.97 15.12 -10.32
C CYS A 163 -25.16 15.98 -9.89
N TYR A 164 -26.34 15.66 -10.44
CA TYR A 164 -27.58 16.40 -10.20
C TYR A 164 -28.36 15.80 -9.04
N SER A 165 -28.59 16.58 -7.98
CA SER A 165 -29.37 16.17 -6.81
C SER A 165 -30.76 16.80 -6.81
N GLY A 166 -31.79 15.97 -6.73
CA GLY A 166 -33.19 16.37 -6.56
C GLY A 166 -33.53 16.80 -5.13
N TYR A 167 -34.77 17.22 -4.91
CA TYR A 167 -35.25 17.68 -3.61
C TYR A 167 -35.14 16.60 -2.53
N SER A 168 -34.58 16.97 -1.38
CA SER A 168 -34.31 16.11 -0.22
C SER A 168 -33.40 14.92 -0.51
N GLU A 169 -32.63 14.96 -1.60
CA GLU A 169 -31.64 13.94 -1.91
C GLU A 169 -30.27 14.29 -1.33
N LEU A 170 -29.63 13.29 -0.74
CA LEU A 170 -28.21 13.31 -0.41
C LEU A 170 -27.41 12.93 -1.65
N MET A 171 -26.32 13.63 -1.89
CA MET A 171 -25.46 13.31 -3.01
C MET A 171 -24.00 13.67 -2.74
N GLN A 172 -23.11 12.84 -3.28
CA GLN A 172 -21.67 13.02 -3.20
C GLN A 172 -21.04 12.45 -4.49
N VAL A 173 -20.04 13.13 -5.01
CA VAL A 173 -19.17 12.58 -6.05
C VAL A 173 -18.18 11.65 -5.37
N MET A 174 -18.07 10.44 -5.90
CA MET A 174 -17.14 9.43 -5.44
C MET A 174 -16.10 9.17 -6.51
N TYR A 175 -14.89 8.82 -6.10
CA TYR A 175 -13.82 8.36 -6.97
C TYR A 175 -13.60 6.88 -6.72
N LYS A 176 -13.84 6.06 -7.74
CA LYS A 176 -13.54 4.64 -7.72
C LYS A 176 -12.19 4.43 -8.37
N GLU A 177 -11.24 4.01 -7.58
CA GLU A 177 -9.88 3.74 -8.01
C GLU A 177 -9.64 2.24 -8.14
N LYS A 178 -8.99 1.85 -9.23
CA LYS A 178 -8.38 0.55 -9.40
C LYS A 178 -6.93 0.62 -8.95
N VAL A 179 -6.59 -0.20 -7.95
CA VAL A 179 -5.27 -0.19 -7.30
C VAL A 179 -4.64 -1.57 -7.42
N LEU A 180 -3.36 -1.60 -7.79
CA LEU A 180 -2.52 -2.78 -7.67
C LEU A 180 -1.93 -2.82 -6.26
N THR A 181 -2.40 -3.76 -5.44
CA THR A 181 -1.87 -4.01 -4.11
C THR A 181 -0.77 -5.07 -4.21
N VAL A 182 0.47 -4.69 -3.92
CA VAL A 182 1.64 -5.58 -4.00
C VAL A 182 2.18 -5.87 -2.61
N ASN A 183 2.28 -7.15 -2.30
CA ASN A 183 2.78 -7.67 -1.04
C ASN A 183 4.25 -8.07 -1.22
N LEU A 184 5.14 -7.37 -0.52
CA LEU A 184 6.58 -7.56 -0.58
C LEU A 184 7.08 -8.31 0.64
N GLN A 185 7.96 -9.26 0.44
CA GLN A 185 8.80 -9.84 1.48
C GLN A 185 10.11 -9.05 1.57
N VAL A 186 10.55 -8.77 2.79
CA VAL A 186 11.82 -8.10 3.06
C VAL A 186 12.76 -9.09 3.73
N LEU A 187 13.86 -9.42 3.06
CA LEU A 187 14.92 -10.27 3.58
C LEU A 187 16.13 -9.41 3.96
N VAL A 188 16.47 -9.39 5.23
CA VAL A 188 17.66 -8.72 5.76
C VAL A 188 18.75 -9.75 5.97
N THR A 189 19.92 -9.52 5.38
CA THR A 189 21.12 -10.34 5.57
C THR A 189 22.20 -9.51 6.22
N VAL A 190 22.79 -10.04 7.29
CA VAL A 190 23.89 -9.45 8.06
C VAL A 190 25.10 -10.41 8.05
N PRO A 191 26.33 -9.94 8.26
CA PRO A 191 27.48 -10.84 8.39
C PRO A 191 27.43 -11.61 9.73
N ASP A 192 28.12 -12.76 9.81
CA ASP A 192 28.12 -13.69 10.97
C ASP A 192 28.39 -13.00 12.31
N GLN A 193 29.28 -11.99 12.34
CA GLN A 193 29.64 -11.25 13.54
C GLN A 193 28.50 -10.38 14.11
N CYS A 194 27.47 -10.15 13.31
CA CYS A 194 26.33 -9.28 13.62
C CYS A 194 25.01 -10.05 13.47
N THR A 195 25.07 -11.38 13.56
CA THR A 195 23.95 -12.32 13.46
C THR A 195 22.80 -11.95 14.40
N PHE A 196 21.57 -12.24 13.97
CA PHE A 196 20.37 -12.07 14.78
C PHE A 196 20.30 -13.07 15.93
N SER A 197 21.07 -14.18 15.86
CA SER A 197 21.05 -15.26 16.87
C SER A 197 21.43 -14.78 18.27
N ALA A 198 22.26 -13.74 18.34
CA ALA A 198 22.62 -13.09 19.60
C ALA A 198 21.42 -12.42 20.28
N LEU A 199 20.38 -12.05 19.52
CA LEU A 199 19.14 -11.43 19.98
C LEU A 199 17.99 -12.43 20.10
N ASN A 200 17.86 -13.31 19.10
CA ASN A 200 16.86 -14.36 19.04
C ASN A 200 17.47 -15.58 18.31
N PRO A 201 17.68 -16.72 19.00
CA PRO A 201 18.39 -17.87 18.47
C PRO A 201 17.68 -18.58 17.31
N GLU A 202 16.42 -18.24 17.02
CA GLU A 202 15.68 -18.77 15.87
C GLU A 202 16.18 -18.20 14.54
N PHE A 203 16.84 -17.04 14.58
CA PHE A 203 17.38 -16.35 13.41
C PHE A 203 18.89 -16.43 13.43
N ASP A 204 19.50 -16.74 12.28
CA ASP A 204 20.96 -16.70 12.13
C ASP A 204 21.38 -15.38 11.48
N THR A 205 22.04 -15.40 10.33
CA THR A 205 22.49 -14.22 9.57
C THR A 205 21.38 -13.59 8.74
N THR A 206 20.19 -14.19 8.74
CA THR A 206 19.06 -13.73 7.95
C THR A 206 17.85 -13.54 8.82
N TYR A 207 17.19 -12.40 8.62
CA TYR A 207 15.89 -12.11 9.18
C TYR A 207 14.91 -11.85 8.04
N ASP A 208 13.79 -12.56 8.07
CA ASP A 208 12.71 -12.41 7.10
C ASP A 208 11.53 -11.70 7.77
N LYS A 209 11.15 -10.56 7.21
CA LYS A 209 10.06 -9.73 7.71
C LYS A 209 8.81 -9.96 6.87
N ILE A 210 7.69 -10.14 7.58
CA ILE A 210 6.37 -10.32 6.97
C ILE A 210 5.88 -8.99 6.36
N THR A 211 5.59 -9.09 5.06
CA THR A 211 4.74 -8.28 4.18
C THR A 211 4.76 -6.76 4.34
N HIS A 212 5.59 -6.08 3.55
CA HIS A 212 5.41 -4.65 3.24
C HIS A 212 4.42 -4.52 2.07
N THR A 213 3.34 -3.76 2.22
CA THR A 213 2.33 -3.60 1.17
C THR A 213 2.49 -2.26 0.49
N ILE A 214 2.67 -2.27 -0.83
CA ILE A 214 2.68 -1.07 -1.68
C ILE A 214 1.40 -1.05 -2.51
N GLN A 215 0.78 0.12 -2.59
CA GLN A 215 -0.45 0.33 -3.34
C GLN A 215 -0.15 1.28 -4.50
N ILE A 216 -0.24 0.73 -5.70
CA ILE A 216 0.10 1.41 -6.93
C ILE A 216 -1.22 1.74 -7.64
N PRO A 217 -1.62 3.01 -7.72
CA PRO A 217 -2.86 3.36 -8.38
C PRO A 217 -2.70 3.16 -9.89
N MET A 218 -3.73 2.57 -10.52
CA MET A 218 -3.69 2.16 -11.93
C MET A 218 -4.58 3.04 -12.81
N SER A 219 -5.84 3.21 -12.42
CA SER A 219 -6.82 4.04 -13.10
C SER A 219 -7.96 4.34 -12.14
N GLY A 220 -8.84 5.27 -12.52
CA GLY A 220 -10.04 5.49 -11.74
C GLY A 220 -11.07 6.33 -12.48
N GLU A 221 -12.28 6.36 -11.94
CA GLU A 221 -13.40 7.09 -12.49
C GLU A 221 -14.17 7.82 -11.40
N PHE A 222 -14.67 9.01 -11.73
CA PHE A 222 -15.65 9.68 -10.89
C PHE A 222 -17.05 9.13 -11.18
N TYR A 223 -17.86 8.97 -10.14
CA TYR A 223 -19.26 8.59 -10.27
C TYR A 223 -20.12 9.30 -9.23
N CYS A 224 -21.41 9.45 -9.55
CA CYS A 224 -22.38 10.05 -8.64
C CYS A 224 -22.91 9.01 -7.66
N GLN A 225 -22.74 9.26 -6.36
CA GLN A 225 -23.37 8.48 -5.30
C GLN A 225 -24.58 9.24 -4.77
N THR A 226 -25.76 8.69 -5.03
CA THR A 226 -27.02 9.16 -4.46
C THR A 226 -27.32 8.44 -3.15
N GLY A 227 -27.86 9.17 -2.19
CA GLY A 227 -28.30 8.65 -0.90
C GLY A 227 -27.18 8.50 0.13
N PRO A 228 -27.48 7.91 1.29
CA PRO A 228 -26.53 7.76 2.37
C PRO A 228 -25.37 6.82 2.01
N SER A 229 -24.16 7.19 2.43
CA SER A 229 -22.95 6.39 2.36
C SER A 229 -22.15 6.54 3.66
N VAL A 230 -21.05 5.81 3.79
CA VAL A 230 -20.12 5.94 4.93
C VAL A 230 -19.57 7.37 5.04
N THR A 231 -19.43 8.06 3.91
CA THR A 231 -18.86 9.41 3.79
C THR A 231 -19.90 10.50 3.58
N CYS A 232 -21.18 10.14 3.42
CA CYS A 232 -22.27 11.08 3.22
C CYS A 232 -23.52 10.65 3.98
N THR A 233 -23.83 11.34 5.08
CA THR A 233 -25.02 11.09 5.89
C THR A 233 -25.77 12.40 6.12
N MET A 234 -27.04 12.31 6.52
CA MET A 234 -27.86 13.50 6.84
C MET A 234 -27.19 14.39 7.90
N SER A 235 -26.58 13.80 8.93
CA SER A 235 -25.89 14.57 9.97
C SER A 235 -24.66 15.30 9.41
N MET A 236 -23.90 14.67 8.51
CA MET A 236 -22.73 15.28 7.86
C MET A 236 -23.14 16.42 6.93
N ALA A 237 -24.18 16.24 6.10
CA ALA A 237 -24.73 17.29 5.25
C ALA A 237 -25.31 18.47 6.06
N ASN A 238 -25.88 18.18 7.23
CA ASN A 238 -26.44 19.21 8.12
C ASN A 238 -25.38 19.99 8.89
N THR A 239 -24.22 19.39 9.20
CA THR A 239 -23.18 19.99 10.05
C THR A 239 -22.05 20.67 9.27
N ARG A 240 -21.74 20.22 8.04
CA ARG A 240 -20.68 20.80 7.22
C ARG A 240 -21.24 21.90 6.30
N ASN A 241 -21.13 23.13 6.80
CA ASN A 241 -21.21 24.40 6.05
C ASN A 241 -22.56 24.68 5.36
N SER A 242 -23.33 25.63 5.90
CA SER A 242 -24.64 26.05 5.37
C SER A 242 -24.62 26.56 3.93
N ARG A 243 -23.44 26.84 3.36
CA ARG A 243 -23.27 27.20 1.94
C ARG A 243 -23.57 26.06 0.97
N TYR A 244 -23.50 24.80 1.42
CA TYR A 244 -23.81 23.63 0.59
C TYR A 244 -25.22 23.07 0.82
N GLN A 245 -25.97 23.72 1.72
CA GLN A 245 -27.40 23.55 1.83
C GLN A 245 -28.02 24.57 0.90
N LEU A 246 -28.58 24.11 -0.22
CA LEU A 246 -29.32 24.98 -1.12
C LEU A 246 -30.72 25.16 -0.54
N PHE A 247 -30.94 26.34 0.02
CA PHE A 247 -32.24 26.80 0.48
C PHE A 247 -32.99 27.51 -0.64
N GLU A 248 -34.28 27.74 -0.42
CA GLU A 248 -35.12 28.57 -1.29
C GLU A 248 -34.75 30.06 -1.20
#